data_AF-A0AAX0H996-F1
#
_entry.id   AF-A0AAX0H996-F1
#
_cell.length_a   1.000
_cell.length_b   1.000
_cell.length_c   1.000
_cell.angle_alpha   90.00
_cell.angle_beta   90.00
_cell.angle_gamma   90.00
#
_symmetry.space_group_name_H-M   'P 1'
#
loop_
_entity.id
_entity.type
_entity.pdbx_description
1 polymer ?
#
loop_
_entity_poly.entity_id
_entity_poly.type
_entity_poly.pdbx_seq_one_letter_code
_entity_poly.pdbx_strand_id
1 'polypeptide(L)'
;MKYYIYPNGKVGQDIKRILEKTGFDKEFIEVNDEFVKNNHKEMQDGIVLISSQKYYFDIAKRCAQFDLKYINGIKFAADILNKFILAITPINKNIGVILAGPAGNKHRGSVLTYLLRGGV
;
A
#
# COMPACT_ATOMS: atom_id res chain seq x y z
N MET A 1 -11.32 3.69 -12.67
CA MET A 1 -10.60 4.58 -11.72
C MET A 1 -9.23 3.98 -11.48
N LYS A 2 -8.16 4.73 -11.78
CA LYS A 2 -6.76 4.28 -11.70
C LYS A 2 -6.19 4.49 -10.30
N TYR A 3 -5.29 3.61 -9.85
CA TYR A 3 -4.55 3.77 -8.60
C TYR A 3 -3.07 3.97 -8.89
N TYR A 4 -2.49 5.05 -8.36
CA TYR A 4 -1.09 5.39 -8.54
C TYR A 4 -0.32 5.13 -7.25
N ILE A 5 0.68 4.26 -7.26
CA ILE A 5 1.49 3.93 -6.08
C ILE A 5 2.72 4.83 -6.06
N TYR A 6 2.82 5.71 -5.06
CA TYR A 6 3.82 6.77 -5.01
C TYR A 6 4.45 6.90 -3.60
N PRO A 7 5.80 6.90 -3.46
CA PRO A 7 6.82 6.65 -4.48
C PRO A 7 6.94 5.19 -4.91
N ASN A 8 7.44 4.99 -6.12
CA ASN A 8 7.90 3.68 -6.57
C ASN A 8 9.15 3.26 -5.78
N GLY A 9 8.96 2.30 -4.89
CA GLY A 9 10.00 1.73 -4.04
C GLY A 9 9.50 0.44 -3.40
N LYS A 10 10.32 -0.19 -2.56
CA LYS A 10 10.02 -1.52 -1.98
C LYS A 10 8.62 -1.60 -1.35
N VAL A 11 8.23 -0.62 -0.55
CA VAL A 11 6.91 -0.59 0.09
C VAL A 11 5.78 -0.47 -0.95
N GLY A 12 6.00 0.28 -2.03
CA GLY A 12 5.05 0.37 -3.14
C GLY A 12 4.86 -0.98 -3.84
N GLN A 13 5.95 -1.69 -4.10
CA GLN A 13 5.92 -3.05 -4.67
C GLN A 13 5.20 -4.05 -3.75
N ASP A 14 5.43 -3.96 -2.44
CA ASP A 14 4.74 -4.80 -1.45
C ASP A 14 3.23 -4.50 -1.41
N ILE A 15 2.84 -3.22 -1.45
CA ILE A 15 1.43 -2.80 -1.54
C ILE A 15 0.78 -3.38 -2.79
N LYS A 16 1.42 -3.22 -3.97
CA LYS A 16 0.92 -3.74 -5.23
C LYS A 16 0.68 -5.25 -5.16
N ARG A 17 1.66 -6.00 -4.68
CA ARG A 17 1.58 -7.46 -4.52
C ARG A 17 0.45 -7.88 -3.59
N ILE A 18 0.23 -7.18 -2.48
CA ILE A 18 -0.88 -7.47 -1.55
C ILE A 18 -2.22 -7.25 -2.26
N LEU A 19 -2.39 -6.13 -2.96
CA LEU A 19 -3.64 -5.79 -3.62
C LEU A 19 -3.95 -6.77 -4.77
N GLU A 20 -2.95 -7.14 -5.57
CA GLU A 20 -3.08 -8.16 -6.63
C GLU A 20 -3.51 -9.53 -6.05
N LYS A 21 -2.89 -9.95 -4.93
CA LYS A 21 -3.18 -11.25 -4.31
C LYS A 21 -4.53 -11.34 -3.58
N THR A 22 -5.09 -10.20 -3.19
CA THR A 22 -6.37 -10.14 -2.47
C THR A 22 -7.57 -10.10 -3.41
N GLY A 23 -7.35 -10.22 -4.73
CA GLY A 23 -8.41 -10.17 -5.73
C GLY A 23 -8.93 -8.75 -5.97
N PHE A 24 -8.19 -7.72 -5.55
CA PHE A 24 -8.54 -6.33 -5.84
C PHE A 24 -8.19 -6.03 -7.30
N ASP A 25 -9.12 -6.37 -8.19
CA ASP A 25 -8.97 -6.24 -9.64
C ASP A 25 -9.11 -4.77 -10.09
N LYS A 26 -8.02 -4.02 -9.88
CA LYS A 26 -7.83 -2.65 -10.32
C LYS A 26 -6.45 -2.47 -10.91
N GLU A 27 -6.36 -1.54 -11.84
CA GLU A 27 -5.08 -1.16 -12.44
C GLU A 27 -4.25 -0.32 -11.46
N PHE A 28 -3.04 -0.81 -11.18
CA PHE A 28 -2.06 -0.16 -10.31
C PHE A 28 -0.84 0.30 -11.11
N ILE A 29 -0.58 1.60 -11.07
CA ILE A 29 0.51 2.24 -11.79
C ILE A 29 1.54 2.73 -10.77
N GLU A 30 2.75 2.20 -10.83
CA GLU A 30 3.85 2.63 -9.94
C GLU A 30 4.49 3.90 -10.51
N VAL A 31 4.57 4.96 -9.69
CA VAL A 31 5.00 6.28 -10.16
C VAL A 31 6.12 6.85 -9.28
N ASN A 32 6.99 7.67 -9.88
CA ASN A 32 8.07 8.38 -9.20
C ASN A 32 7.85 9.89 -9.27
N ASP A 33 8.77 10.66 -8.68
CA ASP A 33 8.71 12.12 -8.63
C ASP A 33 8.61 12.78 -10.01
N GLU A 34 9.37 12.26 -10.98
CA GLU A 34 9.41 12.78 -12.35
C GLU A 34 8.08 12.53 -13.08
N PHE A 35 7.53 11.32 -12.93
CA PHE A 35 6.23 10.97 -13.47
C PHE A 35 5.12 11.89 -12.92
N VAL A 36 5.08 12.11 -11.61
CA VAL A 36 4.09 12.99 -10.98
C VAL A 36 4.20 14.40 -11.53
N LYS A 37 5.42 14.95 -11.63
CA LYS A 37 5.63 16.30 -12.19
C LYS A 37 5.12 16.42 -13.61
N ASN A 38 5.39 15.44 -14.46
CA ASN A 38 5.08 15.51 -15.88
C ASN A 38 3.61 15.13 -16.20
N ASN A 39 2.98 14.28 -15.40
CA ASN A 39 1.69 13.65 -15.71
C ASN A 39 0.59 13.95 -14.69
N HIS A 40 0.79 14.87 -13.74
CA HIS A 40 -0.19 15.17 -12.69
C HIS A 40 -1.61 15.44 -13.21
N LYS A 41 -1.76 16.06 -14.39
CA LYS A 41 -3.08 16.30 -15.01
C LYS A 41 -3.84 15.01 -15.32
N GLU A 42 -3.17 13.98 -15.84
CA GLU A 42 -3.77 12.66 -16.08
C GLU A 42 -4.13 11.97 -14.76
N MET A 43 -3.35 12.22 -13.71
CA MET A 43 -3.52 11.58 -12.41
C MET A 43 -4.74 12.09 -11.62
N GLN A 44 -5.33 13.23 -12.00
CA GLN A 44 -6.47 13.84 -11.28
C GLN A 44 -7.74 12.95 -11.28
N ASP A 45 -7.89 12.09 -12.29
CA ASP A 45 -8.98 11.11 -12.38
C ASP A 45 -8.75 9.83 -11.55
N GLY A 46 -7.58 9.71 -10.92
CA GLY A 46 -7.20 8.57 -10.09
C GLY A 46 -7.04 8.89 -8.61
N ILE A 47 -6.50 7.91 -7.88
CA ILE A 47 -6.16 8.02 -6.47
C ILE A 47 -4.69 7.65 -6.28
N VAL A 48 -3.94 8.52 -5.61
CA VAL A 48 -2.56 8.27 -5.21
C VAL A 48 -2.52 7.49 -3.89
N LEU A 49 -1.96 6.29 -3.92
CA LEU A 49 -1.62 5.47 -2.77
C LEU A 49 -0.23 5.85 -2.28
N ILE A 50 -0.16 6.63 -1.20
CA ILE A 50 1.13 7.03 -0.62
C ILE A 50 1.80 5.80 0.03
N SER A 51 2.93 5.37 -0.52
CA SER A 51 3.67 4.17 -0.16
C SER A 51 4.82 4.43 0.82
N SER A 52 4.81 5.57 1.53
CA SER A 52 5.86 5.94 2.47
C SER A 52 5.26 6.45 3.78
N GLN A 53 5.70 5.90 4.92
CA GLN A 53 5.40 6.47 6.24
C GLN A 53 6.31 7.66 6.53
N LYS A 54 7.61 7.52 6.24
CA LYS A 54 8.64 8.52 6.58
C LYS A 54 8.38 9.88 5.92
N TYR A 55 7.99 9.84 4.65
CA TYR A 55 7.80 11.06 3.83
C TYR A 55 6.33 11.34 3.55
N TYR A 56 5.41 10.77 4.34
CA TYR A 56 3.97 10.85 4.09
C TYR A 56 3.50 12.30 3.92
N PHE A 57 3.84 13.18 4.86
CA PHE A 57 3.39 14.57 4.84
C PHE A 57 3.96 15.38 3.68
N ASP A 58 5.24 15.17 3.35
CA ASP A 58 5.88 15.86 2.21
C ASP A 58 5.24 15.45 0.89
N ILE A 59 4.95 14.16 0.73
CA ILE A 59 4.27 13.61 -0.44
C ILE A 59 2.82 14.12 -0.50
N ALA A 60 2.09 14.08 0.62
CA ALA A 60 0.72 14.57 0.71
C ALA A 60 0.61 16.05 0.34
N LYS A 61 1.56 16.87 0.81
CA LYS A 61 1.67 18.29 0.44
C LYS A 61 1.88 18.46 -1.06
N ARG A 62 2.73 17.64 -1.68
CA ARG A 62 2.94 17.65 -3.12
C ARG A 62 1.70 17.22 -3.90
N CYS A 63 1.00 16.18 -3.44
CA CYS A 63 -0.28 15.78 -4.03
C CYS A 63 -1.30 16.93 -3.98
N ALA A 64 -1.40 17.62 -2.84
CA ALA A 64 -2.28 18.79 -2.70
C ALA A 64 -1.88 19.96 -3.62
N GLN A 65 -0.58 20.22 -3.82
CA GLN A 65 -0.11 21.24 -4.76
C GLN A 65 -0.55 20.98 -6.21
N PHE A 66 -0.72 19.71 -6.58
CA PHE A 66 -1.15 19.28 -7.92
C PHE A 66 -2.63 18.90 -7.99
N ASP A 67 -3.40 19.17 -6.92
CA ASP A 67 -4.82 18.81 -6.79
C ASP A 67 -5.10 17.30 -7.01
N LEU A 68 -4.18 16.45 -6.53
CA LEU A 68 -4.30 15.00 -6.63
C LEU A 68 -5.05 14.45 -5.42
N LYS A 69 -6.01 13.56 -5.67
CA LYS A 69 -6.62 12.75 -4.61
C LYS A 69 -5.60 11.75 -4.10
N TYR A 70 -5.40 11.68 -2.78
CA TYR A 70 -4.44 10.75 -2.17
C TYR A 70 -4.99 10.10 -0.90
N ILE A 71 -4.50 8.90 -0.60
CA ILE A 71 -4.75 8.18 0.65
C ILE A 71 -3.46 7.51 1.14
N ASN A 72 -3.46 7.10 2.41
CA ASN A 72 -2.39 6.29 2.97
C ASN A 72 -2.45 4.87 2.37
N GLY A 73 -1.57 4.59 1.40
CA GLY A 73 -1.53 3.33 0.66
C GLY A 73 -1.19 2.13 1.53
N ILE A 74 -0.38 2.33 2.57
CA ILE A 74 -0.01 1.27 3.51
C ILE A 74 -1.22 0.86 4.35
N LYS A 75 -1.94 1.84 4.90
CA LYS A 75 -3.17 1.57 5.66
C LYS A 75 -4.23 0.91 4.76
N PHE A 76 -4.41 1.43 3.55
CA PHE A 76 -5.34 0.88 2.58
C PHE A 76 -5.05 -0.60 2.26
N ALA A 77 -3.79 -0.95 1.97
CA ALA A 77 -3.39 -2.33 1.71
C ALA A 77 -3.61 -3.24 2.92
N ALA A 78 -3.34 -2.75 4.13
CA ALA A 78 -3.60 -3.51 5.37
C ALA A 78 -5.09 -3.80 5.56
N ASP A 79 -5.95 -2.80 5.32
CA ASP A 79 -7.40 -2.94 5.45
C ASP A 79 -7.97 -3.96 4.45
N ILE A 80 -7.48 -3.95 3.20
CA ILE A 80 -7.86 -4.92 2.17
C ILE A 80 -7.38 -6.33 2.55
N LEU A 81 -6.14 -6.47 3.01
CA LEU A 81 -5.60 -7.75 3.47
C LEU A 81 -6.40 -8.31 4.65
N ASN A 82 -6.76 -7.48 5.63
CA ASN A 82 -7.57 -7.90 6.78
C ASN A 82 -8.95 -8.40 6.33
N LYS A 83 -9.62 -7.68 5.41
CA LYS A 83 -10.90 -8.13 4.84
C LYS A 83 -10.77 -9.46 4.11
N PHE A 84 -9.70 -9.63 3.33
CA PHE A 84 -9.42 -10.88 2.62
C PHE A 84 -9.24 -12.05 3.60
N ILE A 85 -8.41 -11.89 4.63
CA ILE A 85 -8.17 -12.93 5.65
C ILE A 85 -9.48 -13.31 6.35
N LEU A 86 -10.27 -12.33 6.80
CA LEU A 86 -11.55 -12.59 7.45
C LEU A 86 -12.54 -13.36 6.56
N ALA A 87 -12.50 -13.12 5.24
CA ALA A 87 -13.34 -13.85 4.29
C ALA A 87 -12.93 -15.32 4.14
N ILE A 88 -11.63 -15.63 4.18
CA ILE A 88 -11.11 -17.00 3.98
C ILE A 88 -10.96 -17.80 5.29
N THR A 89 -10.90 -17.14 6.45
CA THR A 89 -10.83 -17.80 7.77
C THR A 89 -11.97 -17.38 8.69
N PRO A 90 -13.23 -17.80 8.40
CA PRO A 90 -14.40 -17.40 9.18
C PRO A 90 -14.39 -17.89 10.64
N ILE A 91 -13.56 -18.90 10.96
CA ILE A 91 -13.44 -19.49 12.30
C ILE A 91 -12.46 -18.70 13.21
N ASN A 92 -11.53 -17.94 12.64
CA ASN A 92 -10.53 -17.15 13.39
C ASN A 92 -10.81 -15.64 13.27
N LYS A 93 -11.88 -15.17 13.92
CA LYS A 93 -12.30 -13.76 13.93
C LYS A 93 -11.33 -12.80 14.65
N ASN A 94 -10.23 -13.30 15.21
CA ASN A 94 -9.30 -12.54 16.06
C ASN A 94 -7.93 -12.24 15.41
N ILE A 95 -7.77 -12.44 14.10
CA ILE A 95 -6.51 -12.13 13.40
C ILE A 95 -6.56 -10.69 12.88
N GLY A 96 -5.71 -9.82 13.45
CA GLY A 96 -5.45 -8.47 12.93
C GLY A 96 -4.04 -8.38 12.35
N VAL A 97 -3.91 -8.03 11.08
CA VAL A 97 -2.61 -7.77 10.43
C VAL A 97 -2.28 -6.29 10.52
N ILE A 98 -1.09 -6.00 11.05
CA ILE A 98 -0.49 -4.67 11.09
C ILE A 98 0.68 -4.64 10.11
N LEU A 99 0.63 -3.73 9.12
CA LEU A 99 1.76 -3.43 8.24
C LEU A 99 2.67 -2.39 8.92
N ALA A 100 3.71 -2.86 9.60
CA ALA A 100 4.71 -2.00 10.21
C ALA A 100 5.89 -1.75 9.25
N GLY A 101 6.36 -0.49 9.18
CA GLY A 101 7.64 -0.16 8.56
C GLY A 101 8.82 -0.75 9.35
N PRO A 102 10.03 -0.78 8.79
CA PRO A 102 11.19 -1.29 9.50
C PRO A 102 11.43 -0.44 10.77
N ALA A 103 11.23 -1.05 11.94
CA ALA A 103 11.89 -0.58 13.15
C ALA A 103 13.40 -0.71 12.90
N GLY A 104 14.15 0.38 13.02
CA GLY A 104 15.58 0.43 12.72
C GLY A 104 16.30 -0.84 13.22
N ASN A 105 16.88 -1.60 12.27
CA ASN A 105 17.79 -2.74 12.44
C ASN A 105 17.82 -3.43 13.82
N LYS A 106 16.71 -3.97 14.33
CA LYS A 106 16.81 -4.91 15.46
C LYS A 106 16.09 -6.24 15.30
N HIS A 107 14.95 -6.32 14.60
CA HIS A 107 14.24 -7.61 14.50
C HIS A 107 13.63 -7.84 13.11
N ARG A 108 14.43 -8.36 12.17
CA ARG A 108 13.94 -8.96 10.91
C ARG A 108 13.39 -10.36 11.20
N GLY A 109 12.18 -10.42 11.76
CA GLY A 109 11.33 -11.61 11.68
C GLY A 109 10.29 -11.37 10.61
N SER A 110 10.40 -12.02 9.45
CA SER A 110 9.42 -11.86 8.38
C SER A 110 8.09 -12.51 8.79
N VAL A 111 7.17 -11.69 9.29
CA VAL A 111 5.77 -12.07 9.58
C VAL A 111 5.13 -12.76 8.35
N LEU A 112 5.52 -12.35 7.15
CA LEU A 112 5.08 -12.95 5.89
C LEU A 112 5.43 -14.45 5.77
N THR A 113 6.59 -14.89 6.28
CA THR A 113 7.02 -16.30 6.22
C THR A 113 6.28 -17.16 7.24
N TYR A 114 5.88 -16.58 8.37
CA TYR A 114 5.08 -17.28 9.39
C TYR A 114 3.64 -17.51 8.89
N LEU A 115 3.07 -16.53 8.17
CA LEU A 115 1.75 -16.65 7.55
C LEU A 115 1.75 -17.64 6.36
N LEU A 116 2.83 -17.70 5.57
CA LEU A 116 2.94 -18.62 4.42
C LEU A 116 3.17 -20.08 4.81
N ARG A 117 3.66 -20.36 6.03
CA ARG A 117 3.96 -21.74 6.48
C ARG A 117 2.82 -22.41 7.26
N GLY A 118 1.63 -21.79 7.34
CA GLY A 118 0.47 -22.39 7.98
C GLY A 118 0.72 -22.72 9.45
N GLY A 119 0.89 -21.65 10.26
CA GLY A 119 1.29 -21.70 11.68
C GLY A 119 0.89 -22.97 12.43
N VAL A 120 1.90 -23.60 13.03
CA VAL A 120 1.76 -24.67 14.03
C VAL A 120 1.62 -24.03 15.40
#